data_AF-R6MAT4-F1
#
_entry.id   AF-R6MAT4-F1
#
_cell.length_a   1.000
_cell.length_b   1.000
_cell.length_c   1.000
_cell.angle_alpha   90.00
_cell.angle_beta   90.00
_cell.angle_gamma   90.00
#
_symmetry.space_group_name_H-M   'P 1'
#
loop_
_entity.id
_entity.type
_entity.pdbx_description
1 polymer ?
#
loop_
_entity_poly.entity_id
_entity_poly.type
_entity_poly.pdbx_seq_one_letter_code
_entity_poly.pdbx_strand_id
1 'polypeptide(L)'
;MKNSATTKNSSKYTEDWLPIKSIANGAIILDNKQKVTGIKIKPRNIFILDQGTQDNTIIALKNFYNTIDFEFWLISADRPVDLNNYLARLQLLYNQTPNPAVRKLINQDIDKANDFMNNNITDTEYYILFKDKNDDLIQKRLRTLITGLASAGLEAKQVSNDDLRIILDNFLNSGMTTNFGTVIA
;
A
#
# COMPACT_ATOMS: atom_id res chain seq x y z
N MET A 1 50.61 -16.01 -8.12
CA MET A 1 50.26 -14.75 -7.43
C MET A 1 49.19 -14.04 -8.25
N LYS A 2 48.21 -13.46 -7.55
CA LYS A 2 46.98 -12.83 -8.05
C LYS A 2 47.24 -11.73 -9.09
N ASN A 3 46.28 -11.52 -9.97
CA ASN A 3 45.73 -10.18 -10.24
C ASN A 3 44.29 -10.33 -10.73
N SER A 4 43.38 -10.53 -9.77
CA SER A 4 41.97 -10.21 -9.93
C SER A 4 41.86 -8.69 -10.06
N ALA A 5 41.64 -8.21 -11.28
CA ALA A 5 41.28 -6.82 -11.52
C ALA A 5 40.04 -6.50 -10.69
N THR A 6 40.22 -5.69 -9.65
CA THR A 6 39.13 -5.07 -8.89
C THR A 6 38.44 -4.09 -9.83
N THR A 7 37.33 -4.52 -10.43
CA THR A 7 36.36 -3.61 -11.04
C THR A 7 35.91 -2.64 -9.97
N LYS A 8 36.45 -1.42 -10.02
CA LYS A 8 35.94 -0.29 -9.24
C LYS A 8 34.51 -0.04 -9.68
N ASN A 9 33.55 -0.56 -8.94
CA ASN A 9 32.16 -0.09 -8.96
C ASN A 9 32.14 1.31 -8.36
N SER A 10 32.44 2.32 -9.18
CA SER A 10 32.06 3.69 -8.85
C SER A 10 30.59 3.86 -9.26
N SER A 11 29.68 3.55 -8.35
CA SER A 11 28.29 3.95 -8.55
C SER A 11 28.23 5.48 -8.61
N LYS A 12 27.50 6.03 -9.57
CA LYS A 12 27.35 7.48 -9.72
C LYS A 12 26.36 8.02 -8.67
N TYR A 13 25.49 7.14 -8.19
CA TYR A 13 24.48 7.41 -7.18
C TYR A 13 24.57 6.35 -6.08
N THR A 14 24.19 6.71 -4.86
CA THR A 14 24.19 5.82 -3.69
C THR A 14 23.17 4.67 -3.83
N GLU A 15 22.31 4.71 -4.85
CA GLU A 15 21.19 3.80 -5.07
C GLU A 15 21.44 2.75 -6.17
N ASP A 16 22.59 2.79 -6.88
CA ASP A 16 22.88 1.85 -8.00
C ASP A 16 22.96 0.37 -7.56
N TRP A 17 22.89 0.08 -6.26
CA TRP A 17 22.80 -1.29 -5.73
C TRP A 17 21.37 -1.86 -5.76
N LEU A 18 20.34 -1.03 -5.91
CA LEU A 18 18.94 -1.46 -6.04
C LEU A 18 18.67 -1.83 -7.51
N PRO A 19 18.25 -3.07 -7.80
CA PRO A 19 18.05 -3.55 -9.17
C PRO A 19 16.74 -3.05 -9.80
N ILE A 20 16.38 -1.79 -9.56
CA ILE A 20 15.11 -1.17 -9.97
C ILE A 20 15.37 -0.26 -11.16
N LYS A 21 14.79 -0.62 -12.31
CA LYS A 21 14.90 0.17 -13.54
C LYS A 21 13.85 1.28 -13.60
N SER A 22 12.61 0.97 -13.24
CA SER A 22 11.49 1.92 -13.29
C SER A 22 10.24 1.36 -12.62
N ILE A 23 9.32 2.24 -12.20
CA ILE A 23 7.97 1.87 -11.77
C ILE A 23 6.98 2.34 -12.84
N ALA A 24 6.25 1.41 -13.45
CA ALA A 24 5.28 1.70 -14.50
C ALA A 24 4.13 0.70 -14.50
N ASN A 25 2.91 1.16 -14.81
CA ASN A 25 1.70 0.34 -14.95
C ASN A 25 1.41 -0.59 -13.75
N GLY A 26 1.67 -0.12 -12.52
CA GLY A 26 1.45 -0.91 -11.31
C GLY A 26 2.47 -2.02 -11.13
N ALA A 27 3.67 -1.90 -11.71
CA ALA A 27 4.76 -2.84 -11.54
C ALA A 27 6.12 -2.14 -11.40
N ILE A 28 6.99 -2.70 -10.56
CA ILE A 28 8.42 -2.38 -10.49
C ILE A 28 9.13 -3.25 -11.52
N ILE A 29 9.77 -2.62 -12.50
CA ILE A 29 10.56 -3.30 -13.53
C ILE A 29 11.99 -3.40 -13.02
N LEU A 30 12.50 -4.62 -12.92
CA LEU A 30 13.87 -4.91 -12.52
C LEU A 30 14.80 -4.95 -13.74
N ASP A 31 16.11 -4.81 -13.51
CA ASP A 31 17.12 -4.84 -14.59
C ASP A 31 17.12 -6.14 -15.39
N ASN A 32 16.76 -7.25 -14.74
CA ASN A 32 16.65 -8.58 -15.35
C ASN A 32 15.33 -8.81 -16.11
N LYS A 33 14.55 -7.74 -16.36
CA LYS A 33 13.22 -7.74 -16.99
C LYS A 33 12.10 -8.44 -16.21
N GLN A 34 12.34 -8.84 -14.96
CA GLN A 34 11.26 -9.26 -14.08
C GLN A 34 10.43 -8.04 -13.66
N LYS A 35 9.14 -8.28 -13.42
CA LYS A 35 8.19 -7.29 -12.95
C LYS A 35 7.71 -7.71 -11.56
N VAL A 36 7.88 -6.85 -10.57
CA VAL A 36 7.31 -7.01 -9.23
C VAL A 36 6.01 -6.25 -9.19
N THR A 37 4.90 -6.93 -8.92
CA THR A 37 3.56 -6.36 -8.83
C THR A 37 2.76 -7.13 -7.81
N GLY A 38 1.51 -6.74 -7.58
CA GLY A 38 0.70 -7.38 -6.57
C GLY A 38 -0.64 -6.71 -6.35
N ILE A 39 -1.20 -7.03 -5.20
CA ILE A 39 -2.46 -6.47 -4.75
C ILE A 39 -2.30 -5.74 -3.41
N LYS A 40 -3.12 -4.72 -3.25
CA LYS A 40 -3.36 -4.00 -2.01
C LYS A 40 -4.67 -4.50 -1.40
N ILE A 41 -4.63 -4.85 -0.13
CA ILE A 41 -5.77 -5.36 0.62
C ILE A 41 -6.24 -4.28 1.57
N LYS A 42 -7.55 -4.01 1.54
CA LYS A 42 -8.15 -3.10 2.50
C LYS A 42 -8.27 -3.81 3.85
N PRO A 43 -7.73 -3.22 4.94
CA PRO A 43 -7.82 -3.83 6.26
C PRO A 43 -9.29 -3.96 6.68
N ARG A 44 -9.65 -5.13 7.23
CA ARG A 44 -10.95 -5.41 7.82
C ARG A 44 -10.74 -6.10 9.15
N ASN A 45 -11.29 -5.53 10.21
CA ASN A 45 -11.28 -6.19 11.52
C ASN A 45 -12.34 -7.30 11.53
N ILE A 46 -11.90 -8.56 11.61
CA ILE A 46 -12.78 -9.73 11.66
C ILE A 46 -13.20 -10.10 13.09
N PHE A 47 -12.53 -9.55 14.12
CA PHE A 47 -12.79 -9.85 15.53
C PHE A 47 -14.02 -9.11 16.09
N ILE A 48 -14.56 -8.14 15.35
CA ILE A 48 -15.81 -7.44 15.70
C ILE A 48 -17.05 -8.14 15.13
N LEU A 49 -16.86 -9.17 14.31
CA LEU A 49 -17.93 -9.91 13.67
C LEU A 49 -18.42 -11.03 14.60
N ASP A 50 -19.59 -11.60 14.28
CA ASP A 50 -20.07 -12.80 14.96
C ASP A 50 -19.16 -14.01 14.69
N GLN A 51 -19.17 -14.98 15.60
CA GLN A 51 -18.28 -16.14 15.54
C GLN A 51 -18.42 -16.94 14.24
N GLY A 52 -19.63 -17.10 13.72
CA GLY A 52 -19.87 -17.84 12.48
C GLY A 52 -19.23 -17.13 11.28
N THR A 53 -19.40 -15.81 11.17
CA THR A 53 -18.75 -15.01 10.13
C THR A 53 -17.22 -15.03 10.27
N GLN A 54 -16.72 -14.96 11.50
CA GLN A 54 -15.28 -15.02 11.78
C GLN A 54 -14.68 -16.35 11.30
N ASP A 55 -15.27 -17.47 11.68
CA ASP A 55 -14.82 -18.82 11.32
C ASP A 55 -14.87 -19.02 9.79
N ASN A 56 -15.96 -18.60 9.15
CA ASN A 56 -16.10 -18.67 7.70
C ASN A 56 -15.01 -17.85 6.98
N THR A 57 -14.71 -16.66 7.49
CA THR A 57 -13.64 -15.81 6.93
C THR A 57 -12.27 -16.48 7.05
N ILE A 58 -11.98 -17.08 8.21
CA ILE A 58 -10.72 -17.80 8.45
C ILE A 58 -10.61 -19.04 7.53
N ILE A 59 -11.69 -19.80 7.35
CA ILE A 59 -11.72 -20.95 6.43
C ILE A 59 -11.49 -20.51 4.99
N ALA A 60 -12.17 -19.45 4.54
CA ALA A 60 -12.01 -18.91 3.21
C ALA A 60 -10.56 -18.42 2.97
N LEU A 61 -9.94 -17.77 3.95
CA LEU A 61 -8.53 -17.37 3.89
C LEU A 61 -7.58 -18.58 3.78
N LYS A 62 -7.81 -19.65 4.55
CA LYS A 62 -7.02 -20.88 4.43
C LYS A 62 -7.12 -21.48 3.03
N ASN A 63 -8.34 -21.57 2.49
CA ASN A 63 -8.57 -22.07 1.14
C ASN A 63 -7.87 -21.19 0.10
N PHE A 64 -7.96 -19.87 0.25
CA PHE A 64 -7.27 -18.90 -0.60
C PHE A 64 -5.75 -19.12 -0.61
N TYR A 65 -5.10 -19.23 0.55
CA TYR A 65 -3.66 -19.48 0.62
C TYR A 65 -3.26 -20.80 -0.07
N ASN A 66 -4.09 -21.84 0.03
CA ASN A 66 -3.85 -23.10 -0.66
C ASN A 66 -3.95 -23.00 -2.20
N THR A 67 -4.57 -21.95 -2.74
CA THR A 67 -4.64 -21.72 -4.20
C THR A 67 -3.40 -21.04 -4.78
N ILE A 68 -2.51 -20.51 -3.95
CA ILE A 68 -1.33 -19.77 -4.40
C ILE A 68 -0.21 -20.76 -4.73
N ASP A 69 0.13 -20.89 -6.01
CA ASP A 69 1.14 -21.81 -6.54
C ASP A 69 2.48 -21.12 -6.91
N PHE A 70 2.72 -19.91 -6.39
CA PHE A 70 3.88 -19.08 -6.72
C PHE A 70 4.50 -18.40 -5.49
N GLU A 71 5.75 -17.98 -5.63
CA GLU A 71 6.46 -17.19 -4.61
C GLU A 71 5.80 -15.80 -4.46
N PHE A 72 5.42 -15.46 -3.23
CA PHE A 72 4.84 -14.16 -2.90
C PHE A 72 5.42 -13.62 -1.59
N TRP A 73 5.27 -12.31 -1.38
CA TRP A 73 5.63 -11.60 -0.16
C TRP A 73 4.41 -10.90 0.41
N LEU A 74 4.16 -11.08 1.70
CA LEU A 74 3.17 -10.32 2.45
C LEU A 74 3.88 -9.15 3.14
N ILE A 75 3.42 -7.93 2.88
CA ILE A 75 3.99 -6.71 3.44
C ILE A 75 2.90 -5.96 4.20
N SER A 76 3.22 -5.54 5.42
CA SER A 76 2.45 -4.57 6.19
C SER A 76 3.18 -3.25 6.10
N ALA A 77 2.53 -2.22 5.60
CA ALA A 77 3.14 -0.90 5.46
C ALA A 77 2.22 0.14 6.09
N ASP A 78 2.80 1.01 6.91
CA ASP A 78 2.07 2.11 7.51
C ASP A 78 2.10 3.31 6.57
N ARG A 79 0.93 3.92 6.39
CA ARG A 79 0.76 5.12 5.59
C ARG A 79 0.16 6.22 6.48
N PRO A 80 0.69 7.46 6.45
CA PRO A 80 0.04 8.58 7.10
C PRO A 80 -1.41 8.71 6.60
N VAL A 81 -2.36 8.84 7.53
CA VAL A 81 -3.77 8.99 7.19
C VAL A 81 -3.96 10.27 6.38
N ASP A 82 -4.66 10.19 5.24
CA ASP A 82 -5.05 11.36 4.45
C ASP A 82 -6.54 11.67 4.66
N LEU A 83 -6.84 12.70 5.45
CA LEU A 83 -8.20 13.14 5.75
C LEU A 83 -8.66 14.33 4.90
N ASN A 84 -7.89 14.77 3.88
CA ASN A 84 -8.21 15.99 3.14
C ASN A 84 -9.59 15.95 2.47
N ASN A 85 -9.96 14.81 1.87
CA ASN A 85 -11.30 14.65 1.25
C ASN A 85 -12.41 14.66 2.32
N TYR A 86 -12.17 14.04 3.46
CA TYR A 86 -13.11 14.02 4.57
C TYR A 86 -13.31 15.43 5.16
N LEU A 87 -12.24 16.18 5.39
CA LEU A 87 -12.27 17.57 5.83
C LEU A 87 -13.03 18.46 4.84
N ALA A 88 -12.78 18.32 3.54
CA ALA A 88 -13.51 19.09 2.51
C ALA A 88 -15.03 18.84 2.56
N ARG A 89 -15.45 17.58 2.80
CA ARG A 89 -16.87 17.23 2.97
C ARG A 89 -17.46 17.84 4.24
N LEU A 90 -16.73 17.78 5.36
CA LEU A 90 -17.18 18.38 6.62
C LEU A 90 -17.33 19.89 6.51
N GLN A 91 -16.40 20.58 5.84
CA GLN A 91 -16.48 22.03 5.60
C GLN A 91 -17.70 22.40 4.75
N LEU A 92 -17.99 21.62 3.71
CA LEU A 92 -19.20 21.82 2.91
C LEU A 92 -20.48 21.64 3.76
N LEU A 93 -20.54 20.57 4.55
CA LEU A 93 -21.67 20.29 5.44
C LEU A 93 -21.84 21.37 6.51
N TYR A 94 -20.73 21.87 7.06
CA TYR A 94 -20.73 22.95 8.04
C TYR A 94 -21.43 24.20 7.50
N ASN A 95 -21.09 24.59 6.27
CA ASN A 95 -21.66 25.75 5.58
C ASN A 95 -23.14 25.56 5.22
N GLN A 96 -23.55 24.34 4.90
CA GLN A 96 -24.92 24.00 4.52
C GLN A 96 -25.85 23.76 5.71
N THR A 97 -25.31 23.54 6.91
CA THR A 97 -26.11 23.19 8.10
C THR A 97 -26.63 24.45 8.81
N PRO A 98 -27.96 24.67 8.86
CA PRO A 98 -28.53 25.84 9.54
C PRO A 98 -28.61 25.66 11.06
N ASN A 99 -28.71 24.42 11.55
CA ASN A 99 -28.88 24.13 12.98
C ASN A 99 -27.55 24.34 13.75
N PRO A 100 -27.49 25.26 14.74
CA PRO A 100 -26.28 25.53 15.51
C PRO A 100 -25.74 24.33 16.30
N ALA A 101 -26.60 23.43 16.78
CA ALA A 101 -26.17 22.26 17.54
C ALA A 101 -25.45 21.24 16.65
N VAL A 102 -26.00 20.98 15.46
CA VAL A 102 -25.38 20.08 14.47
C VAL A 102 -24.09 20.71 13.92
N ARG A 103 -24.09 22.03 13.71
CA ARG A 103 -22.89 22.78 13.30
C ARG A 103 -21.76 22.65 14.33
N LYS A 104 -22.08 22.65 15.63
CA LYS A 104 -21.10 22.39 16.69
C LYS A 104 -20.50 20.98 16.60
N LEU A 105 -21.32 19.96 16.36
CA LEU A 105 -20.83 18.59 16.18
C LEU A 105 -19.89 18.47 14.98
N ILE A 106 -20.26 19.08 13.83
CA ILE A 106 -19.41 19.08 12.63
C ILE A 106 -18.06 19.77 12.91
N ASN A 107 -18.05 20.87 13.67
CA ASN A 107 -16.80 21.52 14.09
C ASN A 107 -15.94 20.60 14.97
N GLN A 108 -16.54 19.86 15.90
CA GLN A 108 -15.80 18.90 16.72
C GLN A 108 -15.18 17.78 15.89
N ASP A 109 -15.86 17.33 14.83
CA ASP A 109 -15.31 16.35 13.88
C ASP A 109 -14.16 16.94 13.04
N ILE A 110 -14.25 18.21 12.63
CA ILE A 110 -13.17 18.92 11.93
C ILE A 110 -11.94 19.05 12.84
N ASP A 111 -12.12 19.48 14.08
CA ASP A 111 -11.04 19.62 15.06
C ASP A 111 -10.35 18.28 15.30
N LYS A 112 -11.13 17.20 15.50
CA LYS A 112 -10.61 15.85 15.66
C LYS A 112 -9.85 15.34 14.43
N ALA A 113 -10.34 15.62 13.23
CA ALA A 113 -9.66 15.26 12.00
C ALA A 113 -8.32 16.00 11.85
N ASN A 114 -8.27 17.28 12.21
CA ASN A 114 -7.01 18.05 12.23
C ASN A 114 -6.02 17.50 13.27
N ASP A 115 -6.51 17.13 14.46
CA ASP A 115 -5.68 16.48 15.48
C ASP A 115 -5.09 15.16 14.99
N PHE A 116 -5.84 14.37 14.23
CA PHE A 116 -5.33 13.12 13.64
C PHE A 116 -4.23 13.37 12.59
N MET A 117 -4.38 14.40 11.78
CA MET A 117 -3.36 14.82 10.80
C MET A 117 -2.08 15.31 11.49
N ASN A 118 -2.21 16.10 12.56
CA ASN A 118 -1.06 16.67 13.28
C ASN A 118 -0.27 15.64 14.08
N ASN A 119 -0.93 14.58 14.55
CA ASN A 119 -0.30 13.52 15.35
C ASN A 119 0.31 12.39 14.51
N ASN A 120 0.43 12.55 13.19
CA ASN A 120 0.97 11.55 12.27
C ASN A 120 0.36 10.15 12.49
N ILE A 121 -0.96 10.08 12.69
CA ILE A 121 -1.63 8.80 12.78
C ILE A 121 -1.46 8.08 11.44
N THR A 122 -1.13 6.80 11.51
CA THR A 122 -0.91 5.95 10.34
C THR A 122 -1.98 4.88 10.23
N ASP A 123 -2.48 4.66 9.02
CA ASP A 123 -3.25 3.47 8.67
C ASP A 123 -2.30 2.37 8.20
N THR A 124 -2.49 1.16 8.72
CA THR A 124 -1.75 -0.01 8.25
C THR A 124 -2.42 -0.59 7.01
N GLU A 125 -1.70 -0.64 5.91
CA GLU A 125 -2.12 -1.23 4.65
C GLU A 125 -1.38 -2.56 4.41
N TYR A 126 -2.07 -3.54 3.84
CA TYR A 126 -1.51 -4.85 3.55
C TYR A 126 -1.33 -5.06 2.06
N TYR A 127 -0.21 -5.68 1.69
CA TYR A 127 0.15 -5.94 0.31
C TYR A 127 0.57 -7.39 0.13
N ILE A 128 0.12 -8.01 -0.96
CA ILE A 128 0.69 -9.28 -1.45
C ILE A 128 1.40 -8.97 -2.77
N LEU A 129 2.72 -9.04 -2.76
CA LEU A 129 3.57 -8.83 -3.93
C LEU A 129 4.11 -10.16 -4.45
N PHE A 130 4.35 -10.24 -5.76
CA PHE A 130 5.01 -11.36 -6.41
C PHE A 130 5.82 -10.86 -7.62
N LYS A 131 6.73 -11.70 -8.13
CA LYS A 131 7.53 -11.40 -9.32
C LYS A 131 7.19 -12.35 -10.47
N ASP A 132 7.11 -11.83 -11.69
CA ASP A 132 7.08 -12.65 -12.90
C ASP A 132 7.63 -11.88 -14.11
N LYS A 133 7.93 -12.58 -15.20
CA LYS A 133 8.31 -11.98 -16.50
C LYS A 133 7.14 -11.92 -17.48
N ASN A 134 6.19 -12.86 -17.38
CA ASN A 134 5.10 -12.99 -18.34
C ASN A 134 3.87 -12.18 -17.89
N ASP A 135 3.45 -11.23 -18.72
CA ASP A 135 2.32 -10.34 -18.44
C ASP A 135 0.98 -11.07 -18.34
N ASP A 136 0.76 -12.13 -19.12
CA ASP A 136 -0.48 -12.92 -19.05
C ASP A 136 -0.57 -13.68 -17.72
N LEU A 137 0.56 -14.21 -17.25
CA LEU A 137 0.65 -14.91 -15.98
C LEU A 137 0.46 -13.95 -14.80
N ILE A 138 1.01 -12.74 -14.91
CA ILE A 138 0.78 -11.66 -13.94
C ILE A 138 -0.71 -11.36 -13.81
N GLN A 139 -1.40 -11.11 -14.92
CA GLN A 139 -2.83 -10.78 -14.90
C GLN A 139 -3.68 -11.93 -14.35
N LYS A 140 -3.32 -13.18 -14.70
CA LYS A 140 -3.98 -14.36 -14.13
C LYS A 140 -3.80 -14.43 -12.61
N ARG A 141 -2.58 -14.26 -12.11
CA ARG A 141 -2.28 -14.28 -10.67
C ARG A 141 -2.97 -13.15 -9.91
N LEU A 142 -2.95 -11.92 -10.44
CA LEU A 142 -3.69 -10.79 -9.88
C LEU A 142 -5.17 -11.11 -9.73
N ARG A 143 -5.79 -11.70 -10.75
CA ARG A 143 -7.19 -12.11 -10.70
C ARG A 143 -7.44 -13.20 -9.65
N THR A 144 -6.58 -14.22 -9.58
CA THR A 144 -6.67 -15.25 -8.53
C THR A 144 -6.61 -14.64 -7.13
N LEU A 145 -5.69 -13.71 -6.90
CA LEU A 145 -5.53 -13.02 -5.62
C LEU A 145 -6.77 -12.17 -5.26
N ILE A 146 -7.28 -11.39 -6.21
CA ILE A 146 -8.45 -10.52 -5.99
C ILE A 146 -9.70 -11.37 -5.72
N THR A 147 -9.98 -12.37 -6.55
CA THR A 147 -11.17 -13.23 -6.39
C THR A 147 -11.08 -14.08 -5.12
N GLY A 148 -9.89 -14.60 -4.80
CA GLY A 148 -9.66 -15.38 -3.58
C GLY A 148 -9.94 -14.58 -2.32
N LEU A 149 -9.44 -13.34 -2.25
CA LEU A 149 -9.71 -12.45 -1.11
C LEU A 149 -11.17 -11.98 -1.06
N ALA A 150 -11.79 -11.73 -2.21
CA ALA A 150 -13.22 -11.40 -2.27
C ALA A 150 -14.09 -12.53 -1.70
N SER A 151 -13.72 -13.80 -1.94
CA SER A 151 -14.39 -14.97 -1.36
C SER A 151 -14.29 -15.02 0.18
N ALA A 152 -13.23 -14.45 0.74
CA ALA A 152 -13.03 -14.28 2.18
C ALA A 152 -13.67 -12.99 2.72
N GLY A 153 -14.41 -12.24 1.90
CA GLY A 153 -15.02 -10.98 2.31
C GLY A 153 -14.02 -9.83 2.51
N LEU A 154 -12.85 -9.92 1.88
CA LEU A 154 -11.84 -8.87 1.87
C LEU A 154 -11.83 -8.16 0.52
N GLU A 155 -11.69 -6.84 0.54
CA GLU A 155 -11.56 -6.03 -0.66
C GLU A 155 -10.09 -5.89 -1.03
N ALA A 156 -9.74 -6.25 -2.27
CA ALA A 156 -8.38 -6.13 -2.79
C ALA A 156 -8.37 -5.51 -4.19
N LYS A 157 -7.36 -4.71 -4.46
CA LYS A 157 -7.15 -4.05 -5.76
C LYS A 157 -5.71 -4.23 -6.22
N GLN A 158 -5.45 -4.17 -7.52
CA GLN A 158 -4.09 -4.14 -8.04
C GLN A 158 -3.36 -2.90 -7.52
N VAL A 159 -2.08 -3.04 -7.17
CA VAL A 159 -1.23 -1.92 -6.72
C VAL A 159 -1.06 -0.87 -7.82
N SER A 160 -1.10 0.39 -7.43
CA SER A 160 -0.75 1.52 -8.29
C SER A 160 0.76 1.82 -8.23
N ASN A 161 1.24 2.69 -9.12
CA ASN A 161 2.62 3.18 -9.05
C ASN A 161 2.90 3.89 -7.71
N ASP A 162 1.91 4.61 -7.18
CA ASP A 162 2.06 5.34 -5.91
C ASP A 162 2.12 4.39 -4.73
N ASP A 163 1.32 3.32 -4.74
CA ASP A 163 1.40 2.27 -3.72
C ASP A 163 2.80 1.62 -3.70
N LEU A 164 3.37 1.34 -4.87
CA LEU A 164 4.71 0.75 -4.98
C LEU A 164 5.81 1.70 -4.50
N ARG A 165 5.68 3.01 -4.75
CA ARG A 165 6.61 4.01 -4.21
C ARG A 165 6.53 4.06 -2.69
N ILE A 166 5.34 4.07 -2.12
CA ILE A 166 5.14 4.06 -0.67
C ILE A 166 5.77 2.82 -0.03
N ILE A 167 5.65 1.64 -0.65
CA ILE A 167 6.30 0.42 -0.15
C ILE A 167 7.82 0.54 -0.17
N LEU A 168 8.39 1.09 -1.26
CA LEU A 168 9.83 1.31 -1.35
C LEU A 168 10.32 2.34 -0.34
N ASP A 169 9.61 3.46 -0.18
CA ASP A 169 9.93 4.49 0.79
C ASP A 169 9.86 3.95 2.22
N ASN A 170 8.83 3.15 2.54
CA ASN A 170 8.74 2.49 3.84
C ASN A 170 9.89 1.52 4.09
N PHE A 171 10.30 0.75 3.08
CA PHE A 171 11.42 -0.19 3.20
C PHE A 171 12.76 0.53 3.37
N LEU A 172 12.99 1.60 2.61
CA LEU A 172 14.28 2.31 2.59
C LEU A 172 14.42 3.30 3.75
N ASN A 173 13.32 3.94 4.16
CA ASN A 173 13.33 5.01 5.15
C ASN A 173 12.77 4.59 6.51
N SER A 174 12.46 3.31 6.72
CA SER A 174 11.93 2.78 7.98
C SER A 174 10.72 3.58 8.51
N GLY A 175 9.82 4.01 7.62
CA GLY A 175 8.64 4.80 7.96
C GLY A 175 8.86 6.31 8.14
N MET A 176 10.09 6.84 7.95
CA MET A 176 10.31 8.29 7.92
C MET A 176 10.03 8.85 6.53
N THR A 177 8.99 9.68 6.40
CA THR A 177 8.71 10.38 5.15
C THR A 177 9.71 11.53 4.97
N THR A 178 10.56 11.46 3.94
CA THR A 178 11.40 12.58 3.53
C THR A 178 10.74 13.29 2.34
N ASN A 179 9.99 14.35 2.62
CA ASN A 179 9.52 15.23 1.55
C ASN A 179 10.71 16.03 1.04
N PHE A 180 11.33 15.59 -0.05
CA PHE A 180 12.29 16.40 -0.78
C PHE A 180 11.56 17.60 -1.38
N GLY A 181 11.63 18.75 -0.69
CA GLY A 181 11.23 20.02 -1.26
C GLY A 181 11.97 20.21 -2.58
N THR A 182 11.24 20.59 -3.63
CA THR A 182 11.84 20.95 -4.92
C THR A 182 12.87 22.04 -4.67
N VAL A 183 14.16 21.69 -4.72
CA VAL A 183 15.23 22.68 -4.74
C VAL A 183 15.17 23.30 -6.13
N ILE A 184 14.50 24.44 -6.22
CA ILE A 184 14.61 25.30 -7.40
C ILE A 184 16.06 25.80 -7.38
N ALA A 185 16.84 25.35 -8.36
CA ALA A 185 18.17 25.88 -8.65
C ALA A 185 18.08 27.09 -9.58
#